data_AF-A0A401FMR4-F1
#
_entry.id   AF-A0A401FMR4-F1
#
_cell.length_a   1.000
_cell.length_b   1.000
_cell.length_c   1.000
_cell.angle_alpha   90.00
_cell.angle_beta   90.00
_cell.angle_gamma   90.00
#
_symmetry.space_group_name_H-M   'P 1'
#
loop_
_entity.id
_entity.type
_entity.pdbx_description
1 polymer ?
#
loop_
_entity_poly.entity_id
_entity_poly.type
_entity_poly.pdbx_seq_one_letter_code
_entity_poly.pdbx_strand_id
1 'polypeptide(L)'
;MQKVMGEQELTWGITDSATGDFLGIIKAFNLKAADGTAQISFITKTHQPETLLLQVVQRTVKFIIDHFESDQVLIHLEELDDNVIEVIESLGFKSNANANWSFQLTAAIRANF
;
A
#
# COMPACT_ATOMS: atom_id res chain seq x y z
N MET A 1 7.34 -18.11 1.25
CA MET A 1 6.84 -18.92 0.12
C MET A 1 5.48 -19.53 0.35
N GLN A 2 5.22 -20.31 1.41
CA GLN A 2 3.89 -20.91 1.64
C GLN A 2 2.74 -19.88 1.67
N LYS A 3 2.91 -18.75 2.36
CA LYS A 3 1.90 -17.68 2.41
C LYS A 3 1.62 -17.03 1.05
N VAL A 4 2.68 -16.81 0.27
CA VAL A 4 2.59 -16.27 -1.09
C VAL A 4 1.85 -17.22 -2.03
N MET A 5 2.18 -18.51 -1.96
CA MET A 5 1.52 -19.56 -2.74
C MET A 5 0.08 -19.84 -2.30
N GLY A 6 -0.27 -19.45 -1.06
CA GLY A 6 -1.63 -19.49 -0.54
C GLY A 6 -2.43 -18.21 -0.79
N GLU A 7 -1.91 -17.27 -1.59
CA GLU A 7 -2.54 -15.96 -1.88
C GLU A 7 -2.86 -15.13 -0.62
N GLN A 8 -2.11 -15.35 0.46
CA GLN A 8 -2.25 -14.61 1.73
C GLN A 8 -1.30 -13.41 1.80
N GLU A 9 -0.26 -13.41 0.96
CA GLU A 9 0.79 -12.41 0.92
C GLU A 9 1.28 -12.23 -0.53
N LEU A 10 1.54 -10.99 -0.93
CA LEU A 10 2.15 -10.64 -2.20
C LEU A 10 3.32 -9.70 -1.91
N THR A 11 4.43 -9.92 -2.61
CA THR A 11 5.61 -9.06 -2.51
C THR A 11 6.12 -8.77 -3.90
N TRP A 12 6.34 -7.50 -4.23
CA TRP A 12 6.90 -7.11 -5.51
C TRP A 12 7.82 -5.89 -5.37
N GLY A 13 8.71 -5.74 -6.35
CA GLY A 13 9.66 -4.62 -6.41
C GLY A 13 9.06 -3.39 -7.07
N ILE A 14 9.54 -2.23 -6.64
CA ILE A 14 9.31 -0.95 -7.30
C ILE A 14 10.56 -0.64 -8.13
N THR A 15 10.37 -0.25 -9.38
CA THR A 15 11.46 0.11 -10.31
C THR A 15 11.10 1.41 -11.02
N ASP A 16 12.07 2.29 -11.18
CA ASP A 16 11.94 3.47 -12.04
C ASP A 16 11.83 3.01 -13.50
N SER A 17 10.75 3.38 -14.19
CA SER A 17 10.54 2.95 -15.57
C SER A 17 11.47 3.61 -16.59
N ALA A 18 12.02 4.79 -16.28
CA ALA A 18 12.92 5.53 -17.15
C ALA A 18 14.37 5.04 -17.01
N THR A 19 14.82 4.76 -15.78
CA THR A 19 16.22 4.35 -15.53
C THR A 19 16.38 2.84 -15.31
N GLY A 20 15.32 2.13 -14.94
CA GLY A 20 15.38 0.74 -14.53
C GLY A 20 15.90 0.54 -13.11
N ASP A 21 16.11 1.61 -12.35
CA ASP A 21 16.65 1.53 -11.00
C ASP A 21 15.64 0.94 -10.02
N PHE A 22 16.12 0.01 -9.19
CA PHE A 22 15.32 -0.52 -8.10
C PHE A 22 15.13 0.53 -7.01
N LEU A 23 13.87 0.80 -6.64
CA LEU A 23 13.50 1.87 -5.71
C LEU A 23 12.97 1.37 -4.37
N GLY A 24 12.52 0.11 -4.29
CA GLY A 24 11.94 -0.41 -3.06
C GLY A 24 11.12 -1.67 -3.25
N ILE A 25 10.42 -2.06 -2.19
CA ILE A 25 9.57 -3.25 -2.12
C ILE A 25 8.21 -2.84 -1.56
N ILE A 26 7.17 -3.45 -2.10
CA ILE A 26 5.83 -3.46 -1.53
C ILE A 26 5.56 -4.85 -1.01
N LYS A 27 5.03 -4.94 0.20
CA LYS A 27 4.44 -6.16 0.76
C LYS A 27 2.95 -5.91 0.99
N ALA A 28 2.09 -6.77 0.48
CA ALA A 28 0.68 -6.78 0.80
C ALA A 28 0.33 -8.11 1.46
N PHE A 29 -0.38 -8.09 2.58
CA PHE A 29 -0.66 -9.27 3.40
C PHE A 29 -2.05 -9.19 4.02
N ASN A 30 -2.52 -10.31 4.56
CA ASN A 30 -3.89 -10.45 5.08
C ASN A 30 -4.97 -10.19 4.01
N LEU A 31 -4.63 -10.43 2.74
CA LEU A 31 -5.47 -10.13 1.57
C LEU A 31 -6.82 -10.87 1.54
N LYS A 32 -6.94 -11.95 2.32
CA LYS A 32 -8.15 -12.76 2.48
C LYS A 32 -8.50 -12.97 3.96
N ALA A 33 -8.12 -12.04 4.83
CA ALA A 33 -8.45 -12.14 6.24
C ALA A 33 -9.96 -12.02 6.48
N ALA A 34 -10.47 -12.76 7.47
CA ALA A 34 -11.90 -12.82 7.77
C ALA A 34 -12.46 -11.49 8.30
N ASP A 35 -11.60 -10.59 8.77
CA ASP A 35 -11.95 -9.24 9.22
C ASP A 35 -12.07 -8.23 8.05
N GLY A 36 -11.84 -8.68 6.80
CA GLY A 36 -11.90 -7.85 5.61
C GLY A 36 -10.77 -6.81 5.52
N THR A 37 -9.70 -6.92 6.31
CA THR A 37 -8.62 -5.93 6.32
C THR A 37 -7.40 -6.41 5.52
N ALA A 38 -7.13 -5.75 4.39
CA ALA A 38 -5.85 -5.88 3.70
C ALA A 38 -4.80 -4.96 4.33
N GLN A 39 -3.57 -5.46 4.44
CA GLN A 39 -2.45 -4.70 4.97
C GLN A 39 -1.38 -4.51 3.91
N ILE A 40 -0.79 -3.33 3.86
CA ILE A 40 0.28 -2.96 2.94
C ILE A 40 1.45 -2.40 3.75
N SER A 41 2.67 -2.80 3.41
CA SER A 41 3.91 -2.22 3.90
C SER A 41 4.78 -1.75 2.73
N PHE A 42 5.39 -0.59 2.90
CA PHE A 42 6.32 0.01 1.95
C PHE A 42 7.71 0.10 2.55
N ILE A 43 8.70 -0.35 1.79
CA ILE A 43 10.12 -0.11 2.08
C ILE A 43 10.71 0.53 0.83
N THR A 44 11.11 1.80 0.92
CA THR A 44 11.69 2.51 -0.23
C THR A 44 13.11 2.95 0.08
N LYS A 45 13.92 3.16 -0.97
CA LYS A 45 15.19 3.86 -0.82
C LYS A 45 14.91 5.30 -0.44
N THR A 46 15.73 5.85 0.45
CA THR A 46 15.63 7.24 0.91
C THR A 46 15.57 8.24 -0.25
N HIS A 47 14.76 9.30 -0.10
CA HIS A 47 14.65 10.44 -1.03
C HIS A 47 14.04 10.11 -2.42
N GLN A 48 12.97 9.31 -2.48
CA GLN A 48 12.20 9.20 -3.73
C GLN A 48 11.36 10.47 -3.98
N PRO A 49 11.11 10.84 -5.25
CA PRO A 49 10.16 11.91 -5.56
C PRO A 49 8.76 11.60 -5.03
N GLU A 50 8.11 12.57 -4.40
CA GLU A 50 6.74 12.44 -3.87
C GLU A 50 5.76 11.95 -4.94
N THR A 51 5.88 12.45 -6.18
CA THR A 51 5.03 12.04 -7.31
C THR A 51 5.17 10.56 -7.66
N LEU A 52 6.35 9.99 -7.46
CA LEU A 52 6.59 8.56 -7.67
C LEU A 52 5.95 7.75 -6.54
N LEU A 53 6.18 8.17 -5.29
CA LEU A 53 5.59 7.55 -4.11
C LEU A 53 4.06 7.55 -4.19
N LEU A 54 3.46 8.68 -4.62
CA LEU A 54 2.03 8.81 -4.85
C LEU A 54 1.50 7.78 -5.84
N GLN A 55 2.13 7.65 -7.00
CA GLN A 55 1.73 6.66 -8.01
C GLN A 55 1.85 5.23 -7.48
N VAL A 56 2.91 4.94 -6.75
CA VAL A 56 3.17 3.62 -6.17
C VAL A 56 2.09 3.26 -5.14
N VAL A 57 1.77 4.17 -4.20
CA VAL A 57 0.74 3.94 -3.19
C VAL A 57 -0.63 3.81 -3.83
N GLN A 58 -0.99 4.73 -4.74
CA GLN A 58 -2.28 4.69 -5.45
C GLN A 58 -2.49 3.39 -6.22
N ARG A 59 -1.51 2.99 -7.04
CA ARG A 59 -1.61 1.75 -7.83
C ARG A 59 -1.67 0.52 -6.96
N THR A 60 -0.94 0.51 -5.85
CA THR A 60 -1.00 -0.59 -4.88
C THR A 60 -2.38 -0.70 -4.26
N VAL A 61 -2.92 0.39 -3.72
CA VAL A 61 -4.25 0.40 -3.10
C VAL A 61 -5.32 0.05 -4.12
N LYS A 62 -5.24 0.59 -5.34
CA LYS A 62 -6.15 0.23 -6.44
C LYS A 62 -6.09 -1.24 -6.78
N PHE A 63 -4.89 -1.82 -6.93
CA PHE A 63 -4.73 -3.25 -7.18
C PHE A 63 -5.40 -4.08 -6.09
N ILE A 64 -5.25 -3.68 -4.82
CA ILE A 64 -5.89 -4.36 -3.69
C ILE A 64 -7.42 -4.29 -3.78
N ILE A 65 -7.97 -3.11 -4.08
CA ILE A 65 -9.41 -2.90 -4.24
C ILE A 65 -9.98 -3.74 -5.40
N ASP A 66 -9.27 -3.78 -6.53
CA ASP A 66 -9.75 -4.42 -7.76
C ASP A 66 -9.69 -5.96 -7.68
N HIS A 67 -8.80 -6.54 -6.88
CA HIS A 67 -8.54 -7.98 -6.87
C HIS A 67 -8.93 -8.69 -5.56
N PHE A 68 -9.16 -7.95 -4.47
CA PHE A 68 -9.49 -8.54 -3.17
C PHE A 68 -10.76 -7.92 -2.57
N GLU A 69 -11.57 -8.76 -1.93
CA GLU A 69 -12.81 -8.36 -1.26
C GLU A 69 -12.52 -7.76 0.13
N SER A 70 -11.57 -6.83 0.23
CA SER A 70 -11.21 -6.17 1.50
C SER A 70 -12.08 -4.95 1.72
N ASP A 71 -12.67 -4.78 2.90
CA ASP A 71 -13.46 -3.60 3.30
C ASP A 71 -12.60 -2.46 3.87
N GLN A 72 -11.37 -2.79 4.26
CA GLN A 72 -10.43 -1.83 4.81
C GLN A 72 -9.03 -2.09 4.24
N VAL A 73 -8.29 -1.01 4.01
CA VAL A 73 -6.85 -1.04 3.76
C VAL A 73 -6.14 -0.40 4.94
N LEU A 74 -5.11 -1.07 5.44
CA LEU A 74 -4.20 -0.56 6.46
C LEU A 74 -2.80 -0.49 5.86
N ILE A 75 -2.19 0.69 5.89
CA ILE A 75 -0.79 0.89 5.52
C ILE A 75 0.03 0.96 6.81
N HIS A 76 1.02 0.08 6.91
CA HIS A 76 2.04 0.09 7.95
C HIS A 76 3.35 0.58 7.34
N LEU A 77 4.00 1.55 7.99
CA LEU A 77 5.34 1.98 7.61
C LEU A 77 6.36 1.37 8.57
N GLU A 78 7.25 0.53 8.04
CA GLU A 78 8.37 -0.05 8.80
C GLU A 78 9.37 1.06 9.24
N GLU A 79 9.54 2.07 8.39
CA GLU A 79 10.31 3.29 8.68
C GLU A 79 9.44 4.52 8.37
N LEU A 80 9.45 5.51 9.25
CA LEU A 80 8.73 6.76 9.03
C LEU A 80 9.46 7.62 8.00
N ASP A 81 8.79 7.88 6.88
CA ASP A 81 9.25 8.79 5.82
C ASP A 81 8.17 9.85 5.62
N ASP A 82 8.51 11.12 5.89
CA ASP A 82 7.56 12.23 5.84
C ASP A 82 6.90 12.38 4.47
N ASN A 83 7.62 12.11 3.37
CA ASN A 83 7.05 12.18 2.02
C ASN A 83 6.02 11.08 1.80
N VAL A 84 6.29 9.87 2.32
CA VAL A 84 5.34 8.75 2.25
C VAL A 84 4.10 9.04 3.10
N ILE A 85 4.29 9.63 4.28
CA ILE A 85 3.19 10.01 5.18
C ILE A 85 2.30 11.06 4.51
N GLU A 86 2.88 12.13 3.97
CA GLU A 86 2.12 13.19 3.28
C GLU A 86 1.31 12.61 2.11
N VAL A 87 1.92 11.73 1.31
CA VAL A 87 1.24 11.01 0.24
C VAL A 87 0.06 10.17 0.77
N ILE A 88 0.28 9.35 1.80
CA ILE A 88 -0.77 8.49 2.38
C ILE A 88 -1.95 9.33 2.89
N GLU A 89 -1.66 10.42 3.60
CA GLU A 89 -2.68 11.31 4.15
C GLU A 89 -3.42 12.09 3.05
N SER A 90 -2.73 12.48 1.97
CA SER A 90 -3.36 13.12 0.80
C SER A 90 -4.39 12.21 0.10
N LEU A 91 -4.22 10.89 0.21
CA LEU A 91 -5.15 9.88 -0.30
C LEU A 91 -6.33 9.61 0.64
N GLY A 92 -6.41 10.34 1.77
CA GLY A 92 -7.50 10.25 2.73
C GLY A 92 -7.34 9.16 3.78
N PHE A 93 -6.19 8.48 3.83
CA PHE A 93 -5.88 7.59 4.94
C PHE A 93 -5.70 8.40 6.23
N LYS A 94 -6.07 7.81 7.36
CA LYS A 94 -5.96 8.45 8.68
C LYS A 94 -5.04 7.65 9.59
N SER A 95 -4.15 8.35 10.27
CA SER A 95 -3.29 7.72 11.29
C SER A 95 -4.13 7.12 12.42
N ASN A 96 -3.86 5.87 12.80
CA ASN A 96 -4.53 5.17 13.89
C ASN A 96 -3.56 4.79 15.04
N ALA A 97 -2.39 5.44 15.10
CA ALA A 97 -1.25 5.21 15.99
C ALA A 97 -0.28 4.08 15.58
N ASN A 98 0.95 4.13 16.10
CA ASN A 98 2.02 3.13 15.85
C ASN A 98 2.42 2.95 14.37
N ALA A 99 2.65 4.05 13.65
CA ALA A 99 3.05 4.02 12.23
C ALA A 99 2.08 3.25 11.32
N ASN A 100 0.78 3.34 11.63
CA ASN A 100 -0.28 2.73 10.86
C ASN A 100 -1.27 3.81 10.41
N TRP A 101 -1.75 3.65 9.19
CA TRP A 101 -2.74 4.51 8.55
C TRP A 101 -3.84 3.63 7.96
N SER A 102 -5.09 3.94 8.25
CA SER A 102 -6.23 3.15 7.78
C SER A 102 -7.12 3.94 6.84
N PHE A 103 -7.74 3.21 5.91
CA PHE A 103 -8.70 3.74 4.96
C PHE A 103 -9.84 2.74 4.76
N GLN A 104 -11.07 3.22 4.92
CA GLN A 104 -12.28 2.42 4.78
C GLN A 104 -12.77 2.44 3.33
N LEU A 105 -12.94 1.26 2.73
CA LEU A 105 -13.36 1.10 1.34
C LEU A 105 -14.88 1.11 1.22
N THR A 106 -15.46 2.30 1.29
CA THR A 106 -16.89 2.48 0.99
C THR A 106 -17.19 2.23 -0.49
N ALA A 107 -18.46 1.93 -0.82
CA ALA A 107 -18.88 1.72 -2.21
C ALA A 107 -18.55 2.93 -3.12
N ALA A 108 -18.67 4.15 -2.61
CA ALA A 108 -18.32 5.36 -3.35
C ALA A 108 -16.81 5.48 -3.59
N ILE A 109 -15.99 5.06 -2.63
CA ILE A 109 -14.53 5.06 -2.75
C ILE A 109 -14.10 4.05 -3.80
N ARG A 110 -14.62 2.82 -3.76
CA ARG A 110 -14.27 1.78 -4.74
C ARG A 110 -14.57 2.18 -6.19
N ALA A 111 -15.60 2.99 -6.41
CA ALA A 111 -15.95 3.47 -7.75
C ALA A 111 -15.01 4.57 -8.28
N ASN A 112 -14.26 5.24 -7.40
CA ASN A 112 -13.52 6.46 -7.72
C ASN A 112 -12.02 6.39 -7.40
N PHE A 113 -11.53 5.22 -6.96
CA PHE A 113 -10.10 4.97 -6.67
C PHE A 113 -9.38 4.38 -7.89
#